data_AF-A0A538D535-F1
#
_entry.id   AF-A0A538D535-F1
#
_cell.length_a   1.000
_cell.length_b   1.000
_cell.length_c   1.000
_cell.angle_alpha   90.00
_cell.angle_beta   90.00
_cell.angle_gamma   90.00
#
_symmetry.space_group_name_H-M   'P 1'
#
loop_
_entity.id
_entity.type
_entity.pdbx_description
1 polymer ?
#
loop_
_entity_poly.entity_id
_entity_poly.type
_entity_poly.pdbx_seq_one_letter_code
_entity_poly.pdbx_strand_id
1 'polypeptide(L)'
;MRPTIDEQLHALRRILSDIIAPEVVAKYPSDILQGVIANLGDLEANWSRWVRYLAWDNEQLARLLGEAQPKVSATLSDRIGEALVTIPDDPYDYGAMCTRNEALRAAVALVIRDARTDTSLADDAQHIHRHLDEGIRRRL
;
A
#
# COMPACT_ATOMS: atom_id res chain seq x y z
N MET A 1 26.14 5.63 8.41
CA MET A 1 24.96 4.91 7.88
C MET A 1 23.71 5.57 8.45
N ARG A 2 22.67 5.80 7.64
CA ARG A 2 21.34 6.13 8.17
C ARG A 2 20.64 4.81 8.54
N PRO A 3 20.01 4.70 9.73
CA PRO A 3 19.31 3.49 10.13
C PRO A 3 18.06 3.27 9.28
N THR A 4 17.75 2.02 9.00
CA THR A 4 16.53 1.57 8.33
C THR A 4 15.31 1.71 9.23
N ILE A 5 14.10 1.70 8.66
CA ILE A 5 12.86 1.74 9.44
C ILE A 5 12.74 0.50 10.34
N ASP A 6 13.13 -0.68 9.86
CA ASP A 6 13.14 -1.91 10.66
C ASP A 6 14.05 -1.78 11.90
N GLU A 7 15.27 -1.24 11.71
CA GLU A 7 16.20 -0.97 12.81
C GLU A 7 15.65 0.08 13.80
N GLN A 8 14.95 1.10 13.30
CA GLN A 8 14.32 2.13 14.13
C GLN A 8 13.16 1.57 14.95
N LEU A 9 12.27 0.77 14.33
CA LEU A 9 11.14 0.12 15.01
C LEU A 9 11.63 -0.84 16.08
N HIS A 10 12.62 -1.67 15.75
CA HIS A 10 13.24 -2.60 16.69
C HIS A 10 13.86 -1.87 17.88
N ALA A 11 14.66 -0.83 17.62
CA ALA A 11 15.32 -0.06 18.67
C ALA A 11 14.31 0.67 19.58
N LEU A 12 13.26 1.26 19.02
CA LEU A 12 12.22 1.94 19.78
C LEU A 12 11.45 0.98 20.68
N ARG A 13 11.04 -0.17 20.14
CA ARG A 13 10.35 -1.21 20.90
C ARG A 13 11.20 -1.69 22.08
N ARG A 14 12.49 -1.95 21.84
CA ARG A 14 13.45 -2.35 22.87
C ARG A 14 13.59 -1.32 23.98
N ILE A 15 13.68 -0.03 23.63
CA ILE A 15 13.74 1.05 24.64
C ILE A 15 12.46 1.08 25.48
N LEU A 16 11.30 0.97 24.84
CA LEU A 16 10.02 0.98 25.54
C LEU A 16 9.84 -0.25 26.46
N SER A 17 10.21 -1.44 26.00
CA SER A 17 10.06 -2.68 26.76
C SER A 17 11.10 -2.86 27.87
N ASP A 18 12.36 -2.57 27.58
CA ASP A 18 13.48 -2.98 28.45
C ASP A 18 13.91 -1.87 29.41
N ILE A 19 13.66 -0.61 29.05
CA ILE A 19 14.10 0.56 29.81
C ILE A 19 12.91 1.28 30.45
N ILE A 20 11.86 1.57 29.68
CA ILE A 20 10.76 2.41 30.17
C ILE A 20 9.73 1.59 30.94
N ALA A 21 9.28 0.45 30.41
CA ALA A 21 8.24 -0.36 31.06
C ALA A 21 8.55 -0.76 32.51
N PRO A 22 9.79 -1.10 32.90
CA PRO A 22 10.12 -1.40 34.30
C PRO A 22 9.92 -0.21 35.26
N GLU A 23 10.05 1.02 34.78
CA GLU A 23 9.92 2.24 35.58
C GLU A 23 8.46 2.70 35.74
N VAL A 24 7.52 2.12 34.98
CA VAL A 24 6.10 2.49 35.02
C VAL A 24 5.38 1.67 36.10
N VAL A 25 5.33 2.22 37.31
CA VAL A 25 4.74 1.56 38.49
C VAL A 25 3.20 1.61 38.51
N ALA A 26 2.62 2.68 37.96
CA ALA A 26 1.17 2.84 37.94
C ALA A 26 0.51 1.88 36.93
N LYS A 27 -0.51 1.14 37.37
CA LYS A 27 -1.18 0.11 36.57
C LYS A 27 -1.73 0.64 35.24
N TYR A 28 -2.51 1.72 35.27
CA TYR A 28 -3.15 2.25 34.07
C TYR A 28 -2.14 2.71 32.99
N PRO A 29 -1.11 3.50 33.32
CA PRO A 29 -0.03 3.81 32.37
C PRO A 29 0.73 2.57 31.87
N SER A 30 0.93 1.56 32.72
CA SER A 30 1.59 0.31 32.34
C SER A 30 0.77 -0.45 31.28
N ASP A 31 -0.54 -0.59 31.50
CA ASP A 31 -1.45 -1.24 30.55
C ASP A 31 -1.45 -0.54 29.19
N ILE A 32 -1.45 0.80 29.17
CA ILE A 32 -1.34 1.59 27.93
C ILE A 32 0.00 1.31 27.24
N LEU A 33 1.11 1.36 27.98
CA LEU A 33 2.44 1.15 27.43
C LEU A 33 2.58 -0.25 26.83
N GLN A 34 2.03 -1.28 27.47
CA GLN A 34 2.00 -2.63 26.91
C GLN A 34 1.22 -2.68 25.59
N GLY A 35 0.10 -1.98 25.50
CA GLY A 35 -0.64 -1.84 24.23
C GLY A 35 0.19 -1.17 23.13
N VAL A 36 0.95 -0.11 23.47
CA VAL A 36 1.86 0.55 22.52
C VAL A 36 2.99 -0.37 22.07
N ILE A 37 3.62 -1.10 23.00
CA ILE A 37 4.68 -2.07 22.69
C ILE A 37 4.15 -3.19 21.79
N ALA A 38 2.96 -3.70 22.06
CA ALA A 38 2.31 -4.71 21.23
C ALA A 38 2.06 -4.19 19.81
N ASN A 39 1.45 -3.01 19.67
CA ASN A 39 1.22 -2.38 18.37
C ASN A 39 2.52 -2.12 17.59
N LEU A 40 3.59 -1.71 18.27
CA LEU A 40 4.91 -1.55 17.66
C LEU A 40 5.50 -2.89 17.21
N GLY A 41 5.30 -3.96 17.97
CA GLY A 41 5.70 -5.32 17.57
C GLY A 41 4.96 -5.81 16.33
N ASP A 42 3.66 -5.55 16.25
CA ASP A 42 2.85 -5.87 15.06
C ASP A 42 3.30 -5.05 13.85
N LEU A 43 3.60 -3.76 14.05
CA LEU A 43 4.13 -2.90 12.99
C LEU A 43 5.51 -3.39 12.51
N GLU A 44 6.44 -3.69 13.42
CA GLU A 44 7.75 -4.27 13.11
C GLU A 44 7.63 -5.57 12.30
N ALA A 45 6.72 -6.47 12.70
CA ALA A 45 6.53 -7.75 12.04
C ALA A 45 5.95 -7.63 10.61
N ASN A 46 5.15 -6.60 10.35
CA ASN A 46 4.39 -6.48 9.10
C ASN A 46 4.84 -5.35 8.18
N TRP A 47 5.68 -4.42 8.65
CA TRP A 47 6.09 -3.24 7.89
C TRP A 47 6.69 -3.58 6.52
N SER A 48 7.74 -4.40 6.52
CA SER A 48 8.42 -4.82 5.29
C SER A 48 7.48 -5.55 4.32
N ARG A 49 6.54 -6.32 4.86
CA ARG A 49 5.51 -7.02 4.09
C ARG A 49 4.55 -6.04 3.42
N TRP A 50 4.06 -5.04 4.15
CA TRP A 50 3.12 -4.05 3.61
C TRP A 50 3.76 -3.17 2.54
N VAL A 51 5.00 -2.71 2.76
CA VAL A 51 5.72 -1.90 1.77
C VAL A 51 5.97 -2.69 0.49
N ARG A 52 6.42 -3.95 0.61
CA ARG A 52 6.62 -4.83 -0.55
C ARG A 52 5.31 -5.11 -1.29
N TYR A 53 4.22 -5.33 -0.55
CA TYR A 53 2.90 -5.51 -1.14
C TYR A 53 2.46 -4.27 -1.92
N LEU A 54 2.59 -3.07 -1.35
CA LEU A 54 2.21 -1.82 -2.02
C LEU A 54 3.07 -1.56 -3.26
N ALA A 55 4.38 -1.82 -3.20
CA ALA A 55 5.27 -1.68 -4.34
C ALA A 55 4.82 -2.61 -5.49
N TRP A 56 4.58 -3.89 -5.19
CA TRP A 56 4.08 -4.86 -6.15
C TRP A 56 2.71 -4.45 -6.73
N ASP A 57 1.75 -4.07 -5.89
CA ASP A 57 0.40 -3.70 -6.33
C ASP A 57 0.44 -2.45 -7.23
N ASN A 58 1.23 -1.43 -6.84
CA ASN A 58 1.41 -0.24 -7.66
C ASN A 58 2.03 -0.53 -9.03
N GLU A 59 3.02 -1.44 -9.10
CA GLU A 59 3.63 -1.86 -10.36
C GLU A 59 2.63 -2.58 -11.26
N GLN A 60 1.88 -3.54 -10.70
CA GLN A 60 0.91 -4.31 -11.50
C GLN A 60 -0.27 -3.47 -11.96
N LEU A 61 -0.84 -2.61 -11.10
CA LEU A 61 -1.93 -1.72 -11.50
C LEU A 61 -1.47 -0.73 -12.56
N ALA A 62 -0.25 -0.19 -12.46
CA ALA A 62 0.30 0.69 -13.48
C ALA A 62 0.46 -0.03 -14.83
N ARG A 63 0.94 -1.28 -14.83
CA ARG A 63 1.05 -2.09 -16.04
C ARG A 63 -0.31 -2.34 -16.70
N LEU A 64 -1.30 -2.79 -15.92
CA LEU A 64 -2.66 -3.06 -16.41
C LEU A 64 -3.32 -1.81 -16.96
N LEU A 65 -3.15 -0.66 -16.30
CA LEU A 65 -3.67 0.61 -16.77
C LEU A 65 -2.97 1.07 -18.07
N GLY A 66 -1.66 0.85 -18.21
CA GLY A 66 -0.92 1.14 -19.44
C GLY A 66 -1.40 0.30 -20.64
N GLU A 67 -1.76 -0.96 -20.41
CA GLU A 67 -2.34 -1.85 -21.44
C GLU A 67 -3.74 -1.39 -21.88
N ALA A 68 -4.54 -0.86 -20.95
CA ALA A 68 -5.90 -0.36 -21.22
C ALA A 68 -5.94 1.08 -21.77
N GLN A 69 -4.96 1.92 -21.44
CA GLN A 69 -4.91 3.35 -21.79
C GLN A 69 -5.20 3.66 -23.27
N PRO A 70 -4.62 2.96 -24.28
CA PRO A 70 -4.88 3.30 -25.68
C PRO A 70 -6.28 2.91 -26.18
N LYS A 71 -7.05 2.14 -25.40
CA LYS A 71 -8.36 1.60 -25.79
C LYS A 71 -9.53 2.37 -25.19
N VAL A 72 -9.27 3.20 -24.19
CA VAL A 72 -10.30 3.98 -23.49
C VAL A 72 -10.56 5.33 -24.18
N SER A 73 -11.63 6.02 -23.77
CA SER A 73 -11.90 7.39 -24.20
C SER A 73 -10.73 8.33 -23.88
N ALA A 74 -10.55 9.40 -24.66
CA ALA A 74 -9.47 10.37 -24.46
C ALA A 74 -9.47 10.95 -23.02
N THR A 75 -10.65 11.29 -22.49
CA THR A 75 -10.79 11.79 -21.11
C THR A 75 -10.34 10.77 -20.06
N LEU A 76 -10.60 9.48 -20.27
CA LEU A 76 -10.12 8.45 -19.34
C LEU A 76 -8.63 8.16 -19.54
N SER A 77 -8.13 8.20 -20.78
CA SER A 77 -6.70 8.07 -21.10
C SER A 77 -5.87 9.14 -20.40
N ASP A 78 -6.34 10.39 -20.36
CA ASP A 78 -5.66 11.49 -19.66
C ASP A 78 -5.60 11.24 -18.16
N ARG A 79 -6.72 10.81 -17.56
CA ARG A 79 -6.77 10.46 -16.12
C ARG A 79 -5.89 9.28 -15.76
N ILE A 80 -5.77 8.29 -16.64
CA ILE A 80 -4.82 7.19 -16.49
C ILE A 80 -3.39 7.73 -16.53
N GLY A 81 -3.10 8.61 -17.50
CA GLY A 81 -1.80 9.27 -17.62
C GLY A 81 -1.39 10.00 -16.35
N GLU A 82 -2.30 10.79 -15.78
CA GLU A 82 -2.07 11.49 -14.49
C GLU A 82 -1.70 10.51 -13.37
N ALA A 83 -2.45 9.41 -13.23
CA ALA A 83 -2.19 8.40 -12.21
C ALA A 83 -0.86 7.65 -12.40
N LEU A 84 -0.43 7.45 -13.65
CA LEU A 84 0.81 6.74 -13.97
C LEU A 84 2.06 7.58 -13.65
N VAL A 85 1.99 8.89 -13.86
CA VAL A 85 3.12 9.84 -13.71
C VAL A 85 3.57 10.00 -12.24
N THR A 86 2.67 9.81 -11.27
CA THR A 86 2.98 10.05 -9.84
C THR A 86 3.83 8.95 -9.21
N ILE A 87 5.15 8.93 -9.45
CA ILE A 87 6.07 7.94 -8.85
C ILE A 87 6.60 8.51 -7.52
N PRO A 88 6.50 7.78 -6.39
CA PRO A 88 7.08 8.22 -5.13
C PRO A 88 8.61 8.29 -5.19
N ASP A 89 9.18 9.35 -4.62
CA ASP A 89 10.63 9.54 -4.55
C ASP A 89 11.32 8.52 -3.64
N ASP A 90 10.65 8.11 -2.56
CA ASP A 90 11.12 7.08 -1.63
C ASP A 90 10.25 5.82 -1.74
N PRO A 91 10.81 4.67 -2.15
CA PRO A 91 10.07 3.41 -2.25
C PRO A 91 9.66 2.83 -0.89
N TYR A 92 10.14 3.40 0.22
CA TYR A 92 9.76 3.03 1.59
C TYR A 92 8.81 4.04 2.25
N ASP A 93 8.45 5.13 1.56
CA ASP A 93 7.37 6.02 2.01
C ASP A 93 6.02 5.35 1.80
N TYR A 94 5.56 4.68 2.86
CA TYR A 94 4.27 4.01 2.89
C TYR A 94 3.10 4.96 2.56
N GLY A 95 3.16 6.22 3.00
CA GLY A 95 2.11 7.20 2.75
C GLY A 95 2.01 7.59 1.28
N ALA A 96 3.16 7.88 0.65
CA ALA A 96 3.23 8.15 -0.78
C ALA A 96 2.83 6.91 -1.62
N MET A 97 3.24 5.72 -1.19
CA MET A 97 2.85 4.45 -1.84
C MET A 97 1.35 4.18 -1.76
N CYS A 98 0.72 4.44 -0.62
CA CYS A 98 -0.74 4.36 -0.47
C CYS A 98 -1.46 5.37 -1.36
N THR A 99 -0.97 6.61 -1.39
CA THR A 99 -1.58 7.68 -2.21
C THR A 99 -1.54 7.32 -3.70
N ARG A 100 -0.39 6.82 -4.20
CA ARG A 100 -0.29 6.29 -5.56
C ARG A 100 -1.25 5.11 -5.78
N ASN A 101 -1.32 4.18 -4.84
CA ASN A 101 -2.19 3.01 -4.94
C ASN A 101 -3.66 3.39 -5.06
N GLU A 102 -4.12 4.36 -4.27
CA GLU A 102 -5.47 4.89 -4.31
C GLU A 102 -5.78 5.54 -5.67
N ALA A 103 -4.85 6.34 -6.20
CA ALA A 103 -5.00 6.96 -7.52
C ALA A 103 -5.11 5.91 -8.64
N LEU A 104 -4.25 4.89 -8.63
CA LEU A 104 -4.28 3.78 -9.60
C LEU A 104 -5.58 2.98 -9.48
N ARG A 105 -6.02 2.66 -8.26
CA ARG A 105 -7.29 1.95 -8.03
C ARG A 105 -8.50 2.76 -8.48
N ALA A 106 -8.48 4.09 -8.29
CA ALA A 106 -9.53 4.96 -8.79
C ALA A 106 -9.60 4.93 -10.32
N ALA A 107 -8.46 4.97 -11.02
CA ALA A 107 -8.41 4.83 -12.48
C ALA A 107 -8.91 3.46 -12.95
N VAL A 108 -8.50 2.39 -12.27
CA VAL A 108 -8.98 1.02 -12.53
C VAL A 108 -10.50 0.89 -12.40
N ALA A 109 -11.09 1.49 -11.36
CA ALA A 109 -12.53 1.46 -11.17
C ALA A 109 -13.29 2.11 -12.34
N LEU A 110 -12.70 3.13 -12.97
CA LEU A 110 -13.27 3.77 -14.15
C LEU A 110 -13.17 2.86 -15.38
N VAL A 111 -12.02 2.21 -15.59
CA VAL A 111 -11.84 1.24 -16.70
C VAL A 111 -12.85 0.10 -16.59
N ILE A 112 -13.01 -0.50 -15.39
CA ILE A 112 -14.01 -1.55 -15.16
C ILE A 112 -15.42 -1.06 -15.46
N ARG A 113 -15.75 0.18 -15.07
CA ARG A 113 -17.07 0.76 -15.31
C ARG A 113 -17.33 0.93 -16.81
N ASP A 114 -16.37 1.48 -17.54
CA ASP A 114 -16.50 1.73 -18.98
C ASP A 114 -16.55 0.41 -19.78
N ALA A 115 -15.86 -0.64 -19.31
CA ALA A 115 -15.93 -1.98 -19.90
C ALA A 115 -17.32 -2.64 -19.81
N ARG A 116 -18.22 -2.15 -18.95
CA ARG A 116 -19.63 -2.61 -18.92
C ARG A 116 -20.42 -2.13 -20.13
N THR A 117 -19.98 -1.05 -20.75
CA THR A 117 -20.62 -0.43 -21.91
C THR A 117 -19.82 -0.62 -23.20
N ASP A 118 -18.51 -0.85 -23.09
CA ASP A 118 -17.61 -1.08 -24.21
C ASP A 118 -16.96 -2.47 -24.12
N THR A 119 -17.38 -3.36 -25.02
CA THR A 119 -16.90 -4.75 -25.07
C THR A 119 -15.43 -4.88 -25.48
N SER A 120 -14.83 -3.84 -26.08
CA SER A 120 -13.40 -3.84 -26.42
C SER A 120 -12.47 -3.83 -25.19
N LEU A 121 -13.01 -3.46 -24.03
CA LEU A 121 -12.30 -3.42 -22.74
C LEU A 121 -12.56 -4.65 -21.86
N ALA A 122 -13.33 -5.64 -22.34
CA ALA A 122 -13.76 -6.77 -21.51
C ALA A 122 -12.57 -7.60 -20.99
N ASP A 123 -11.58 -7.86 -21.84
CA ASP A 123 -10.39 -8.62 -21.47
C ASP A 123 -9.53 -7.88 -20.44
N ASP A 124 -9.36 -6.56 -20.61
CA ASP A 124 -8.61 -5.72 -19.68
C ASP A 124 -9.30 -5.66 -18.31
N ALA A 125 -10.62 -5.49 -18.28
CA ALA A 125 -11.40 -5.52 -17.05
C ALA A 125 -11.33 -6.89 -16.35
N GLN A 126 -11.34 -7.98 -17.10
CA GLN A 126 -11.19 -9.32 -16.53
C GLN A 126 -9.79 -9.55 -15.95
N HIS A 127 -8.75 -9.06 -16.62
CA HIS A 127 -7.37 -9.14 -16.13
C HIS A 127 -7.20 -8.34 -14.84
N ILE A 128 -7.75 -7.12 -14.81
CA ILE A 128 -7.80 -6.26 -13.63
C ILE A 128 -8.52 -6.96 -12.47
N HIS A 129 -9.70 -7.54 -12.70
CA HIS A 129 -10.43 -8.26 -11.66
C HIS A 129 -9.61 -9.41 -11.07
N ARG A 130 -8.94 -10.20 -11.91
CA ARG A 130 -8.09 -11.30 -11.46
C ARG A 130 -6.93 -10.81 -10.59
N HIS A 131 -6.30 -9.69 -10.96
CA HIS A 131 -5.25 -9.07 -10.17
C HIS A 131 -5.74 -8.61 -8.79
N LEU A 132 -6.92 -7.98 -8.72
CA LEU A 132 -7.52 -7.55 -7.44
C LEU A 132 -7.77 -8.75 -6.51
N ASP A 133 -8.24 -9.88 -7.05
CA ASP A 133 -8.46 -11.13 -6.30
C ASP A 133 -7.15 -11.78 -5.82
N GLU A 134 -6.06 -11.63 -6.58
CA GLU A 134 -4.72 -12.05 -6.15
C GLU A 134 -4.15 -11.13 -5.07
N GLY A 135 -4.40 -9.82 -5.15
CA GLY A 135 -3.98 -8.84 -4.16
C GLY A 135 -4.54 -9.13 -2.77
N ILE A 136 -5.83 -9.48 -2.67
CA ILE A 136 -6.48 -9.87 -1.41
C ILE A 136 -5.74 -11.05 -0.74
N ARG A 137 -5.33 -12.04 -1.53
CA ARG A 137 -4.60 -13.23 -1.04
C ARG A 137 -3.18 -12.93 -0.58
N ARG A 138 -2.49 -11.95 -1.19
CA ARG A 138 -1.14 -11.53 -0.79
C ARG A 138 -1.12 -10.64 0.45
N ARG A 139 -2.26 -9.99 0.75
CA ARG A 139 -2.43 -9.09 1.90
C ARG A 139 -2.60 -9.83 3.23
N LEU A 140 -3.15 -11.05 3.21
CA LEU A 140 -3.39 -11.97 4.34
C LEU A 140 -2.19 -12.86 4.62
#